data_AF-A0A7Y2Y350-F1
#
_entry.id   AF-A0A7Y2Y350-F1
#
_cell.length_a   1.000
_cell.length_b   1.000
_cell.length_c   1.000
_cell.angle_alpha   90.00
_cell.angle_beta   90.00
_cell.angle_gamma   90.00
#
_symmetry.space_group_name_H-M   'P 1'
#
loop_
_entity.id
_entity.type
_entity.pdbx_description
1 polymer ?
#
loop_
_entity_poly.entity_id
_entity_poly.type
_entity_poly.pdbx_seq_one_letter_code
_entity_poly.pdbx_strand_id
1 'polypeptide(L)'
;ISNNPGYDNQPSFYNDNLVLFSSTRNEQTDIAAYALNKDSIIWKTNTPKGSEYSPLKIPGSQNFSAIRLDLDGKQLLYEYKWKTGRSQPVIKDLKVGYHLWFSEDILVSTVLVENRMDLVVSNLQDHTNYTFQRNVGRSLHKIPNTALISFISNEDHEMILKSMDPVSGATRIITTLPEGVQDMCWLIDGSVLAGQGNQLFRYTPGKDNSWELFADFSEGEIGTITRLATNAISNLLLMVAEIPDN
;
A
#
# COMPACT_ATOMS: atom_id res chain seq x y z
N ILE A 1 17.62 -1.68 0.76
CA ILE A 1 17.24 -1.19 -0.59
C ILE A 1 17.68 0.26 -0.77
N SER A 2 17.28 1.16 0.13
CA SER A 2 17.59 2.57 -0.03
C SER A 2 18.38 3.13 1.15
N ASN A 3 19.16 4.18 0.86
CA ASN A 3 19.92 4.97 1.82
C ASN A 3 19.98 6.43 1.31
N ASN A 4 18.83 6.93 0.89
CA ASN A 4 18.70 8.24 0.25
C ASN A 4 18.25 9.26 1.30
N PRO A 5 18.87 10.46 1.37
CA PRO A 5 18.29 11.57 2.11
C PRO A 5 16.99 12.01 1.42
N GLY A 6 15.84 11.63 1.98
CA GLY A 6 14.53 12.02 1.45
C GLY A 6 13.43 10.99 1.70
N TYR A 7 12.38 11.04 0.88
CA TYR A 7 11.24 10.14 1.00
C TYR A 7 11.46 8.89 0.17
N ASP A 8 11.84 7.79 0.83
CA ASP A 8 11.84 6.44 0.24
C ASP A 8 10.81 5.58 0.95
N ASN A 9 9.68 5.32 0.29
CA ASN A 9 8.52 4.76 0.98
C ASN A 9 7.57 4.03 0.05
N GLN A 10 6.50 3.48 0.63
CA GLN A 10 5.41 2.77 -0.03
C GLN A 10 5.90 1.69 -1.00
N PRO A 11 6.80 0.80 -0.56
CA PRO A 11 7.38 -0.19 -1.44
C PRO A 11 6.35 -1.27 -1.80
N SER A 12 6.48 -1.84 -2.99
CA SER A 12 5.67 -2.98 -3.44
C SER A 12 6.47 -3.90 -4.34
N PHE A 13 6.16 -5.19 -4.32
CA PHE A 13 6.73 -6.13 -5.28
C PHE A 13 6.05 -5.97 -6.64
N TYR A 14 6.82 -5.63 -7.67
CA TYR A 14 6.38 -5.72 -9.06
C TYR A 14 6.48 -7.17 -9.56
N ASN A 15 7.51 -7.88 -9.13
CA ASN A 15 7.67 -9.33 -9.21
C ASN A 15 8.76 -9.79 -8.22
N ASP A 16 9.14 -11.06 -8.25
CA ASP A 16 10.13 -11.64 -7.32
C ASP A 16 11.53 -11.02 -7.39
N ASN A 17 11.84 -10.26 -8.44
CA ASN A 17 13.17 -9.64 -8.66
C ASN A 17 13.12 -8.12 -8.72
N LEU A 18 11.93 -7.50 -8.65
CA LEU A 18 11.76 -6.06 -8.82
C LEU A 18 10.81 -5.50 -7.77
N VAL A 19 11.28 -4.49 -7.06
CA VAL A 19 10.51 -3.73 -6.07
C VAL A 19 10.29 -2.33 -6.61
N LEU A 20 9.05 -1.87 -6.65
CA LEU A 20 8.71 -0.47 -6.90
C LEU A 20 8.62 0.27 -5.57
N PHE A 21 9.00 1.55 -5.55
CA PHE A 21 8.86 2.40 -4.38
C PHE A 21 8.87 3.87 -4.81
N SER A 22 8.27 4.73 -4.00
CA SER A 22 8.37 6.17 -4.12
C SER A 22 9.73 6.61 -3.62
N SER A 23 10.46 7.44 -4.36
CA SER A 23 11.80 7.90 -3.98
C SER A 23 12.02 9.36 -4.37
N THR A 24 12.62 10.14 -3.47
CA THR A 24 12.93 11.55 -3.75
C THR A 24 14.27 11.71 -4.45
N ARG A 25 14.31 12.49 -5.54
CA ARG A 25 15.55 13.03 -6.11
C ARG A 25 15.33 14.46 -6.52
N ASN A 26 16.32 15.34 -6.33
CA ASN A 26 16.24 16.75 -6.73
C ASN A 26 14.93 17.40 -6.22
N GLU A 27 14.59 17.17 -4.95
CA GLU A 27 13.39 17.71 -4.29
C GLU A 27 12.03 17.23 -4.85
N GLN A 28 12.03 16.27 -5.78
CA GLN A 28 10.84 15.72 -6.39
C GLN A 28 10.72 14.22 -6.07
N THR A 29 9.53 13.75 -5.70
CA THR A 29 9.27 12.32 -5.48
C THR A 29 8.78 11.67 -6.77
N ASP A 30 9.55 10.74 -7.30
CA ASP A 30 9.25 9.94 -8.49
C ASP A 30 9.12 8.45 -8.07
N ILE A 31 8.76 7.58 -9.02
CA ILE A 31 8.76 6.13 -8.84
C ILE A 31 10.11 5.55 -9.28
N ALA A 32 10.73 4.80 -8.39
CA ALA A 32 11.93 4.03 -8.62
C ALA A 32 11.62 2.53 -8.61
N ALA A 33 12.46 1.75 -9.28
CA ALA A 33 12.45 0.29 -9.23
C ALA A 33 13.82 -0.23 -8.79
N TYR A 34 13.86 -1.06 -7.76
CA TYR A 34 15.06 -1.75 -7.30
C TYR A 34 15.09 -3.18 -7.86
N ALA A 35 16.19 -3.54 -8.50
CA ALA A 35 16.43 -4.89 -9.04
C ALA A 35 17.27 -5.71 -8.06
N LEU A 36 16.64 -6.70 -7.41
CA LEU A 36 17.26 -7.50 -6.34
C LEU A 36 18.49 -8.27 -6.83
N ASN A 37 18.44 -8.77 -8.06
CA ASN A 37 19.52 -9.57 -8.65
C ASN A 37 20.73 -8.76 -9.13
N LYS A 38 20.60 -7.43 -9.22
CA LYS A 38 21.64 -6.53 -9.74
C LYS A 38 22.11 -5.50 -8.73
N ASP A 39 21.43 -5.44 -7.58
CA ASP A 39 21.62 -4.40 -6.56
C ASP A 39 21.67 -2.99 -7.17
N SER A 40 20.63 -2.65 -7.93
CA SER A 40 20.59 -1.40 -8.69
C SER A 40 19.21 -0.75 -8.71
N ILE A 41 19.18 0.58 -8.66
CA ILE A 41 17.97 1.39 -8.75
C ILE A 41 17.78 1.92 -10.18
N ILE A 42 16.56 1.85 -10.69
CA ILE A 42 16.15 2.33 -12.01
C ILE A 42 14.96 3.26 -11.85
N TRP A 43 15.11 4.52 -12.22
CA TRP A 43 14.01 5.49 -12.23
C TRP A 43 12.97 5.14 -13.30
N LYS A 44 11.70 5.09 -12.92
CA LYS A 44 10.58 4.74 -13.81
C LYS A 44 9.80 5.93 -14.30
N THR A 45 9.85 7.02 -13.56
CA THR A 45 9.19 8.26 -13.88
C THR A 45 10.14 9.43 -13.70
N ASN A 46 9.70 10.57 -14.23
CA ASN A 46 10.31 11.89 -14.08
C ASN A 46 9.20 12.87 -14.45
N THR A 47 8.44 13.33 -13.46
CA THR A 47 7.24 14.15 -13.68
C THR A 47 7.40 15.55 -13.09
N PRO A 48 8.07 16.50 -13.78
CA PRO A 48 8.55 17.77 -13.19
C PRO A 48 7.51 18.67 -12.47
N LYS A 49 6.22 18.39 -12.60
CA LYS A 49 5.12 19.16 -11.99
C LYS A 49 4.23 18.31 -11.08
N GLY A 50 4.71 17.16 -10.63
CA GLY A 50 3.97 16.32 -9.69
C GLY A 50 4.86 15.31 -8.98
N SER A 51 4.45 14.97 -7.77
CA SER A 51 5.07 13.92 -6.97
C SER A 51 4.22 12.66 -6.99
N GLU A 52 4.87 11.50 -6.95
CA GLU A 52 4.24 10.21 -7.24
C GLU A 52 4.42 9.22 -6.10
N TYR A 53 3.36 8.49 -5.78
CA TYR A 53 3.22 7.73 -4.54
C TYR A 53 2.54 6.38 -4.74
N SER A 54 2.78 5.46 -3.80
CA SER A 54 2.12 4.15 -3.70
C SER A 54 2.12 3.34 -5.01
N PRO A 55 3.29 3.08 -5.64
CA PRO A 55 3.31 2.38 -6.92
C PRO A 55 2.85 0.93 -6.76
N LEU A 56 1.98 0.46 -7.66
CA LEU A 56 1.53 -0.94 -7.72
C LEU A 56 1.52 -1.45 -9.16
N LYS A 57 1.96 -2.70 -9.36
CA LYS A 57 1.80 -3.38 -10.65
C LYS A 57 0.30 -3.53 -10.99
N ILE A 58 -0.05 -3.26 -12.25
CA ILE A 58 -1.40 -3.48 -12.76
C ILE A 58 -1.52 -4.97 -13.16
N PRO A 59 -2.52 -5.71 -12.66
CA PRO A 59 -2.75 -7.11 -13.07
C PRO A 59 -2.85 -7.23 -14.60
N GLY A 60 -2.42 -8.38 -15.15
CA GLY A 60 -2.45 -8.62 -16.61
C GLY A 60 -1.51 -7.76 -17.46
N SER A 61 -0.84 -6.77 -16.88
CA SER A 61 -0.06 -5.77 -17.60
C SER A 61 1.40 -5.74 -17.17
N GLN A 62 2.24 -5.19 -18.05
CA GLN A 62 3.60 -4.78 -17.68
C GLN A 62 3.61 -3.38 -17.04
N ASN A 63 2.51 -2.66 -17.12
CA ASN A 63 2.43 -1.30 -16.58
C ASN A 63 2.27 -1.32 -15.06
N PHE A 64 2.51 -0.17 -14.46
CA PHE A 64 2.25 0.07 -13.06
C PHE A 64 1.37 1.30 -12.90
N SER A 65 0.77 1.41 -11.74
CA SER A 65 -0.06 2.52 -11.34
C SER A 65 0.61 3.26 -10.20
N ALA A 66 0.44 4.57 -10.12
CA ALA A 66 0.89 5.38 -9.00
C ALA A 66 -0.04 6.60 -8.85
N ILE A 67 -0.20 7.04 -7.61
CA ILE A 67 -0.95 8.25 -7.29
C ILE A 67 -0.04 9.43 -7.57
N ARG A 68 -0.50 10.40 -8.34
CA ARG A 68 0.25 11.63 -8.59
C ARG A 68 -0.48 12.81 -7.96
N LEU A 69 0.27 13.61 -7.22
CA LEU A 69 -0.13 14.91 -6.72
C LEU A 69 0.61 15.98 -7.52
N ASP A 70 -0.13 16.70 -8.36
CA ASP A 70 0.38 17.82 -9.15
C ASP A 70 0.53 19.07 -8.27
N LEU A 71 1.37 20.02 -8.70
CA LEU A 71 1.66 21.26 -7.95
C LEU A 71 0.42 22.16 -7.73
N ASP A 72 -0.64 21.99 -8.53
CA ASP A 72 -1.91 22.71 -8.39
C ASP A 72 -2.87 22.03 -7.39
N GLY A 73 -2.44 20.95 -6.75
CA GLY A 73 -3.23 20.18 -5.79
C GLY A 73 -4.11 19.11 -6.42
N LYS A 74 -4.10 18.96 -7.75
CA LYS A 74 -4.78 17.86 -8.43
C LYS A 74 -4.12 16.54 -8.06
N GLN A 75 -4.92 15.60 -7.59
CA GLN A 75 -4.43 14.28 -7.20
C GLN A 75 -5.31 13.19 -7.80
N LEU A 76 -4.71 12.31 -8.61
CA LEU A 76 -5.39 11.21 -9.29
C LEU A 76 -4.52 9.96 -9.28
N LEU A 77 -5.14 8.82 -9.55
CA LEU A 77 -4.43 7.59 -9.90
C LEU A 77 -4.09 7.60 -11.40
N TYR A 78 -2.82 7.34 -11.72
CA TYR A 78 -2.34 7.22 -13.09
C TYR A 78 -1.79 5.83 -13.36
N GLU A 79 -2.00 5.35 -14.58
CA GLU A 79 -1.25 4.24 -15.17
C GLU A 79 0.01 4.80 -15.85
N TYR A 80 1.12 4.07 -15.75
CA TYR A 80 2.42 4.40 -16.34
C TYR A 80 2.94 3.23 -17.18
N LYS A 81 3.32 3.53 -18.43
CA LYS A 81 3.99 2.57 -19.30
C LYS A 81 5.38 2.25 -18.80
N TRP A 82 5.64 1.00 -18.43
CA TRP A 82 6.90 0.54 -17.81
C TRP A 82 8.17 0.98 -18.52
N LYS A 83 8.18 0.94 -19.87
CA LYS A 83 9.37 1.25 -20.68
C LYS A 83 9.59 2.74 -20.89
N THR A 84 8.53 3.55 -20.87
CA THR A 84 8.59 4.94 -21.35
C THR A 84 8.22 5.98 -20.30
N GLY A 85 7.64 5.60 -19.18
CA GLY A 85 7.10 6.52 -18.17
C GLY A 85 5.88 7.33 -18.62
N ARG A 86 5.45 7.23 -19.88
CA ARG A 86 4.21 7.86 -20.36
C ARG A 86 3.02 7.38 -19.54
N SER A 87 2.14 8.29 -19.21
CA SER A 87 1.06 8.04 -18.26
C SER A 87 -0.28 8.57 -18.72
N GLN A 88 -1.34 8.01 -18.15
CA GLN A 88 -2.72 8.41 -18.36
C GLN A 88 -3.53 8.21 -17.05
N PRO A 89 -4.52 9.07 -16.76
CA PRO A 89 -5.39 8.86 -15.60
C PRO A 89 -6.16 7.54 -15.70
N VAL A 90 -6.25 6.80 -14.59
CA VAL A 90 -7.09 5.60 -14.47
C VAL A 90 -8.53 5.99 -14.15
N ILE A 91 -8.71 6.87 -13.15
CA ILE A 91 -10.00 7.43 -12.73
C ILE A 91 -9.82 8.94 -12.63
N LYS A 92 -10.68 9.72 -13.29
CA LYS A 92 -10.52 11.18 -13.42
C LYS A 92 -11.22 11.98 -12.33
N ASP A 93 -12.20 11.38 -11.66
CA ASP A 93 -13.13 12.09 -10.78
C ASP A 93 -12.95 11.77 -9.29
N LEU A 94 -11.94 10.97 -8.94
CA LEU A 94 -11.65 10.58 -7.56
C LEU A 94 -10.28 11.06 -7.12
N LYS A 95 -10.24 11.76 -5.97
CA LYS A 95 -8.99 12.11 -5.27
C LYS A 95 -8.46 10.89 -4.50
N VAL A 96 -7.82 9.97 -5.22
CA VAL A 96 -7.34 8.69 -4.67
C VAL A 96 -6.16 8.90 -3.71
N GLY A 97 -6.27 8.37 -2.49
CA GLY A 97 -5.22 8.41 -1.45
C GLY A 97 -4.34 7.17 -1.41
N TYR A 98 -4.97 6.00 -1.51
CA TYR A 98 -4.33 4.68 -1.62
C TYR A 98 -5.20 3.79 -2.50
N HIS A 99 -4.61 2.78 -3.14
CA HIS A 99 -5.34 1.89 -4.04
C HIS A 99 -4.84 0.45 -3.95
N LEU A 100 -5.69 -0.46 -4.40
CA LEU A 100 -5.46 -1.89 -4.52
C LEU A 100 -6.18 -2.40 -5.76
N TRP A 101 -5.47 -3.09 -6.64
CA TRP A 101 -6.07 -3.79 -7.77
C TRP A 101 -6.64 -5.13 -7.32
N PHE A 102 -7.97 -5.24 -7.20
CA PHE A 102 -8.63 -6.52 -6.93
C PHE A 102 -8.58 -7.43 -8.17
N SER A 103 -8.90 -6.87 -9.33
CA SER A 103 -8.71 -7.49 -10.65
C SER A 103 -8.20 -6.44 -11.65
N GLU A 104 -8.19 -6.75 -12.94
CA GLU A 104 -7.89 -5.76 -14.01
C GLU A 104 -8.97 -4.67 -14.10
N ASP A 105 -10.20 -4.99 -13.73
CA ASP A 105 -11.37 -4.12 -13.89
C ASP A 105 -11.91 -3.57 -12.56
N ILE A 106 -11.56 -4.19 -11.43
CA ILE A 106 -12.05 -3.79 -10.11
C ILE A 106 -10.90 -3.19 -9.31
N LEU A 107 -11.02 -1.90 -9.03
CA LEU A 107 -10.09 -1.13 -8.21
C LEU A 107 -10.74 -0.81 -6.87
N VAL A 108 -10.07 -1.18 -5.77
CA VAL A 108 -10.44 -0.72 -4.43
C VAL A 108 -9.53 0.45 -4.09
N SER A 109 -10.08 1.55 -3.60
CA SER A 109 -9.33 2.76 -3.29
C SER A 109 -9.82 3.40 -2.02
N THR A 110 -8.93 4.10 -1.34
CA THR A 110 -9.34 5.14 -0.40
C THR A 110 -9.42 6.46 -1.16
N VAL A 111 -10.50 7.21 -0.95
CA VAL A 111 -10.73 8.51 -1.60
C VAL A 111 -10.75 9.59 -0.54
N LEU A 112 -9.95 10.64 -0.74
CA LEU A 112 -9.88 11.78 0.16
C LEU A 112 -11.18 12.58 0.08
N VAL A 113 -11.84 12.74 1.22
CA VAL A 113 -13.04 13.57 1.39
C VAL A 113 -12.85 14.43 2.62
N GLU A 114 -12.71 15.73 2.43
CA GLU A 114 -12.40 16.69 3.51
C GLU A 114 -11.16 16.24 4.31
N ASN A 115 -11.33 15.89 5.59
CA ASN A 115 -10.27 15.49 6.51
C ASN A 115 -10.23 13.97 6.76
N ARG A 116 -10.90 13.16 5.94
CA ARG A 116 -10.94 11.69 6.07
C ARG A 116 -10.70 11.00 4.74
N MET A 117 -10.64 9.68 4.78
CA MET A 117 -10.65 8.84 3.60
C MET A 117 -11.84 7.87 3.63
N ASP A 118 -12.51 7.70 2.50
CA ASP A 118 -13.64 6.77 2.36
C ASP A 118 -13.22 5.59 1.44
N LEU A 119 -13.66 4.38 1.76
CA LEU A 119 -13.41 3.17 0.97
C LEU A 119 -14.36 3.12 -0.22
N VAL A 120 -13.79 3.16 -1.43
CA VAL A 120 -14.51 3.18 -2.70
C VAL A 120 -14.06 2.01 -3.55
N VAL A 121 -15.02 1.28 -4.12
CA VAL A 121 -14.78 0.30 -5.17
C VAL A 121 -15.19 0.91 -6.50
N SER A 122 -14.29 0.86 -7.47
CA SER A 122 -14.50 1.35 -8.82
C SER A 122 -14.49 0.18 -9.78
N ASN A 123 -15.54 0.08 -10.60
CA ASN A 123 -15.57 -0.82 -11.74
C ASN A 123 -15.20 -0.02 -13.00
N LEU A 124 -14.04 -0.36 -13.57
CA LEU A 124 -13.46 0.37 -14.68
C LEU A 124 -14.13 0.07 -16.02
N GLN A 125 -14.81 -1.07 -16.16
CA GLN A 125 -15.60 -1.40 -17.35
C GLN A 125 -16.91 -0.62 -17.38
N ASP A 126 -17.61 -0.57 -16.24
CA ASP A 126 -18.91 0.09 -16.12
C ASP A 126 -18.79 1.59 -15.80
N HIS A 127 -17.57 2.07 -15.53
CA HIS A 127 -17.27 3.44 -15.07
C HIS A 127 -18.09 3.85 -13.83
N THR A 128 -18.30 2.92 -12.91
CA THR A 128 -19.05 3.16 -11.66
C THR A 128 -18.12 3.20 -10.46
N ASN A 129 -18.49 4.03 -9.48
CA ASN A 129 -17.80 4.14 -8.19
C ASN A 129 -18.83 3.99 -7.07
N TYR A 130 -18.56 3.10 -6.12
CA TYR A 130 -19.42 2.89 -4.96
C TYR A 130 -18.63 3.01 -3.66
N THR A 131 -19.10 3.87 -2.76
CA THR A 131 -18.52 4.04 -1.41
C THR A 131 -19.10 2.99 -0.46
N PHE A 132 -18.29 2.04 -0.03
CA PHE A 132 -18.70 0.96 0.87
C PHE A 132 -18.55 1.30 2.36
N GLN A 133 -17.54 2.09 2.71
CA GLN A 133 -17.34 2.51 4.09
C GLN A 133 -16.73 3.91 4.15
N ARG A 134 -17.04 4.68 5.18
CA ARG A 134 -16.39 5.97 5.43
C ARG A 134 -15.29 5.81 6.47
N ASN A 135 -14.44 6.83 6.56
CA ASN A 135 -13.42 6.95 7.59
C ASN A 135 -12.54 5.68 7.75
N VAL A 136 -11.81 5.35 6.70
CA VAL A 136 -10.88 4.21 6.65
C VAL A 136 -9.42 4.66 6.66
N GLY A 137 -8.53 3.77 7.10
CA GLY A 137 -7.09 3.95 7.08
C GLY A 137 -6.48 3.73 5.71
N ARG A 138 -5.14 3.82 5.64
CA ARG A 138 -4.36 3.74 4.38
C ARG A 138 -4.09 2.33 3.85
N SER A 139 -4.18 1.32 4.71
CA SER A 139 -3.75 -0.04 4.40
C SER A 139 -4.88 -0.82 3.72
N LEU A 140 -4.64 -1.20 2.46
CA LEU A 140 -5.54 -1.97 1.61
C LEU A 140 -4.80 -3.20 1.06
N HIS A 141 -5.32 -4.40 1.30
CA HIS A 141 -4.65 -5.64 0.88
C HIS A 141 -5.64 -6.66 0.35
N LYS A 142 -5.19 -7.54 -0.55
CA LYS A 142 -5.89 -8.79 -0.81
C LYS A 142 -5.67 -9.73 0.37
N ILE A 143 -6.71 -10.47 0.77
CA ILE A 143 -6.55 -11.56 1.73
C ILE A 143 -6.12 -12.81 0.94
N PRO A 144 -4.92 -13.37 1.20
CA PRO A 144 -4.41 -14.51 0.46
C PRO A 144 -5.38 -15.70 0.42
N ASN A 145 -5.41 -16.40 -0.71
CA ASN A 145 -6.26 -17.58 -0.94
C ASN A 145 -7.77 -17.34 -0.79
N THR A 146 -8.23 -16.09 -0.96
CA THR A 146 -9.66 -15.75 -0.94
C THR A 146 -10.00 -14.76 -2.06
N ALA A 147 -11.30 -14.54 -2.29
CA ALA A 147 -11.81 -13.46 -3.13
C ALA A 147 -12.13 -12.19 -2.32
N LEU A 148 -11.47 -11.99 -1.17
CA LEU A 148 -11.71 -10.87 -0.27
C LEU A 148 -10.54 -9.89 -0.27
N ILE A 149 -10.85 -8.65 0.05
CA ILE A 149 -9.86 -7.65 0.45
C ILE A 149 -9.95 -7.41 1.95
N SER A 150 -8.92 -6.81 2.51
CA SER A 150 -8.93 -6.28 3.86
C SER A 150 -8.57 -4.80 3.86
N PHE A 151 -9.12 -4.08 4.82
CA PHE A 151 -8.84 -2.66 5.04
C PHE A 151 -8.91 -2.34 6.54
N ILE A 152 -8.31 -1.23 6.93
CA ILE A 152 -8.40 -0.72 8.30
C ILE A 152 -9.57 0.29 8.38
N SER A 153 -10.48 0.07 9.30
CA SER A 153 -11.61 0.95 9.63
C SER A 153 -11.24 1.83 10.82
N ASN A 154 -11.61 3.11 10.77
CA ASN A 154 -11.39 4.08 11.85
C ASN A 154 -12.69 4.74 12.36
N GLU A 155 -13.87 4.22 11.98
CA GLU A 155 -15.18 4.84 12.29
C GLU A 155 -15.44 5.01 13.80
N ASP A 156 -14.91 4.13 14.65
CA ASP A 156 -15.21 4.08 16.09
C ASP A 156 -14.02 4.47 16.98
N HIS A 157 -13.05 5.24 16.45
CA HIS A 157 -11.78 5.63 17.11
C HIS A 157 -10.84 4.46 17.47
N GLU A 158 -11.25 3.22 17.20
CA GLU A 158 -10.39 2.04 17.18
C GLU A 158 -9.96 1.71 15.76
N MET A 159 -8.72 1.23 15.61
CA MET A 159 -8.18 0.75 14.34
C MET A 159 -8.58 -0.71 14.16
N ILE A 160 -9.63 -0.96 13.38
CA ILE A 160 -10.20 -2.30 13.21
C ILE A 160 -9.84 -2.85 11.84
N LEU A 161 -9.17 -3.99 11.80
CA LEU A 161 -8.94 -4.73 10.56
C LEU A 161 -10.24 -5.45 10.17
N LYS A 162 -10.78 -5.10 8.99
CA LYS A 162 -11.98 -5.73 8.43
C LYS A 162 -11.64 -6.44 7.12
N SER A 163 -12.38 -7.51 6.81
CA SER A 163 -12.47 -8.09 5.46
C SER A 163 -13.69 -7.52 4.73
N MET A 164 -13.63 -7.51 3.40
CA MET A 164 -14.74 -7.15 2.52
C MET A 164 -14.71 -7.96 1.23
N ASP A 165 -15.87 -8.40 0.77
CA ASP A 165 -16.08 -8.82 -0.61
C ASP A 165 -16.29 -7.56 -1.48
N PRO A 166 -15.39 -7.26 -2.44
CA PRO A 166 -15.48 -6.04 -3.24
C PRO A 166 -16.64 -6.04 -4.25
N VAL A 167 -17.28 -7.19 -4.50
CA VAL A 167 -18.45 -7.29 -5.38
C VAL A 167 -19.73 -7.01 -4.60
N SER A 168 -19.93 -7.69 -3.48
CA SER A 168 -21.18 -7.58 -2.69
C SER A 168 -21.15 -6.48 -1.63
N GLY A 169 -19.96 -6.06 -1.19
CA GLY A 169 -19.80 -5.17 -0.04
C GLY A 169 -19.94 -5.85 1.31
N ALA A 170 -20.10 -7.17 1.36
CA ALA A 170 -20.22 -7.89 2.62
C ALA A 170 -18.92 -7.74 3.44
N THR A 171 -19.03 -7.21 4.65
CA THR A 171 -17.89 -6.92 5.54
C THR A 171 -17.92 -7.79 6.79
N ARG A 172 -16.72 -8.11 7.33
CA ARG A 172 -16.56 -8.78 8.64
C ARG A 172 -15.35 -8.22 9.38
N ILE A 173 -15.47 -8.09 10.69
CA ILE A 173 -14.34 -7.78 11.57
C ILE A 173 -13.40 -8.98 11.62
N ILE A 174 -12.10 -8.73 11.51
CA ILE A 174 -11.04 -9.73 11.70
C ILE A 174 -10.47 -9.59 13.10
N THR A 175 -9.93 -8.41 13.43
CA THR A 175 -9.34 -8.11 14.74
C THR A 175 -9.20 -6.60 14.92
N THR A 176 -9.10 -6.14 16.18
CA THR A 176 -8.55 -4.82 16.49
C THR A 176 -7.03 -4.87 16.32
N LEU A 177 -6.44 -3.81 15.77
CA LEU A 177 -4.99 -3.67 15.61
C LEU A 177 -4.33 -3.18 16.91
N PRO A 178 -3.02 -3.46 17.12
CA PRO A 178 -2.27 -2.82 18.20
C PRO A 178 -2.32 -1.28 18.08
N GLU A 179 -2.21 -0.59 19.21
CA GLU A 179 -2.28 0.87 19.25
C GLU A 179 -1.20 1.51 18.35
N GLY A 180 -1.58 2.56 17.61
CA GLY A 180 -0.69 3.30 16.71
C GLY A 180 -0.43 2.62 15.36
N VAL A 181 -0.84 1.36 15.17
CA VAL A 181 -0.64 0.65 13.90
C VAL A 181 -1.55 1.23 12.81
N GLN A 182 -0.95 1.62 11.68
CA GLN A 182 -1.64 2.16 10.51
C GLN A 182 -1.36 1.38 9.22
N ASP A 183 -0.47 0.39 9.29
CA ASP A 183 0.00 -0.40 8.15
C ASP A 183 0.23 -1.85 8.58
N MET A 184 0.00 -2.80 7.68
CA MET A 184 0.15 -4.23 7.92
C MET A 184 0.41 -4.93 6.60
N CYS A 185 0.80 -6.20 6.64
CA CYS A 185 0.80 -7.05 5.45
C CYS A 185 0.30 -8.46 5.78
N TRP A 186 -0.28 -9.12 4.78
CA TRP A 186 -0.64 -10.53 4.88
C TRP A 186 0.53 -11.43 4.48
N LEU A 187 0.64 -12.56 5.17
CA LEU A 187 1.46 -13.68 4.76
C LEU A 187 0.62 -14.68 3.96
N ILE A 188 1.24 -15.43 3.04
CA ILE A 188 0.57 -16.40 2.18
C ILE A 188 -0.19 -17.48 2.96
N ASP A 189 0.21 -17.75 4.21
CA ASP A 189 -0.46 -18.71 5.10
C ASP A 189 -1.72 -18.15 5.78
N GLY A 190 -2.06 -16.90 5.51
CA GLY A 190 -3.25 -16.24 6.05
C GLY A 190 -3.04 -15.58 7.41
N SER A 191 -1.81 -15.50 7.92
CA SER A 191 -1.50 -14.63 9.07
C SER A 191 -1.18 -13.20 8.63
N VAL A 192 -1.26 -12.25 9.57
CA VAL A 192 -1.05 -10.82 9.37
C VAL A 192 0.16 -10.38 10.18
N LEU A 193 1.04 -9.57 9.59
CA LEU A 193 2.11 -8.86 10.29
C LEU A 193 1.78 -7.37 10.42
N ALA A 194 2.07 -6.81 11.58
CA ALA A 194 1.97 -5.38 11.86
C ALA A 194 3.24 -4.90 12.56
N GLY A 195 3.68 -3.68 12.24
CA GLY A 195 4.80 -3.03 12.92
C GLY A 195 4.31 -2.07 14.00
N GLN A 196 4.88 -2.17 15.21
CA GLN A 196 4.63 -1.23 16.30
C GLN A 196 6.00 -0.87 16.91
N GLY A 197 6.41 0.40 16.79
CA GLY A 197 7.78 0.79 17.12
C GLY A 197 8.78 0.02 16.27
N ASN A 198 9.83 -0.51 16.90
CA ASN A 198 10.84 -1.39 16.32
C ASN A 198 10.48 -2.88 16.42
N GLN A 199 9.20 -3.23 16.64
CA GLN A 199 8.76 -4.63 16.81
C GLN A 199 7.78 -5.04 15.71
N LEU A 200 7.84 -6.31 15.32
CA LEU A 200 6.84 -6.95 14.48
C LEU A 200 5.95 -7.85 15.32
N PHE A 201 4.65 -7.68 15.15
CA PHE A 201 3.62 -8.53 15.72
C PHE A 201 2.94 -9.35 14.64
N ARG A 202 2.50 -10.55 15.00
CA ARG A 202 1.77 -11.48 14.14
C ARG A 202 0.41 -11.80 14.74
N TYR A 203 -0.58 -11.97 13.86
CA TYR A 203 -1.90 -12.45 14.21
C TYR A 203 -2.43 -13.41 13.14
N THR A 204 -2.97 -14.55 13.56
CA THR A 204 -3.56 -15.56 12.69
C THR A 204 -5.07 -15.64 12.93
N PRO A 205 -5.90 -15.07 12.03
CA PRO A 205 -7.35 -15.08 12.16
C PRO A 205 -7.91 -16.49 12.38
N GLY A 206 -8.78 -16.62 13.38
CA GLY A 206 -9.43 -17.88 13.74
C GLY A 206 -8.55 -18.89 14.49
N LYS A 207 -7.28 -18.56 14.76
CA LYS A 207 -6.40 -19.36 15.63
C LYS A 207 -5.96 -18.59 16.87
N ASP A 208 -5.55 -17.34 16.69
CA ASP A 208 -4.94 -16.55 17.75
C ASP A 208 -6.01 -15.70 18.46
N ASN A 209 -5.88 -15.56 19.78
CA ASN A 209 -6.77 -14.71 20.59
C ASN A 209 -6.25 -13.26 20.69
N SER A 210 -4.97 -13.04 20.41
CA SER A 210 -4.30 -11.74 20.51
C SER A 210 -3.12 -11.68 19.55
N TRP A 211 -2.62 -10.48 19.29
CA TRP A 211 -1.37 -10.27 18.57
C TRP A 211 -0.18 -10.79 19.40
N GLU A 212 0.75 -11.48 18.75
CA GLU A 212 1.94 -12.07 19.38
C GLU A 212 3.20 -11.43 18.81
N LEU A 213 4.23 -11.24 19.65
CA LEU A 213 5.53 -10.76 19.18
C LEU A 213 6.15 -11.78 18.22
N PHE A 214 6.45 -11.34 17.01
CA PHE A 214 7.05 -12.17 15.95
C PHE A 214 8.54 -11.93 15.81
N ALA A 215 8.96 -10.66 15.86
CA ALA A 215 10.36 -10.28 15.85
C ALA A 215 10.54 -8.96 16.62
N ASP A 216 11.70 -8.83 17.26
CA ASP A 216 12.10 -7.63 17.97
C ASP A 216 13.48 -7.23 17.45
N PHE A 217 13.62 -5.98 17.00
CA PHE A 217 14.87 -5.44 16.49
C PHE A 217 15.60 -4.69 17.60
N SER A 218 16.92 -4.78 17.64
CA SER A 218 17.67 -4.17 18.75
C SER A 218 17.48 -2.65 18.75
N GLU A 219 17.48 -2.04 19.94
CA GLU A 219 17.45 -0.59 20.07
C GLU A 219 18.61 0.03 19.27
N GLY A 220 18.30 1.05 18.47
CA GLY A 220 19.27 1.69 17.57
C GLY A 220 19.53 0.96 16.24
N GLU A 221 18.96 -0.24 16.02
CA GLU A 221 19.06 -0.93 14.73
C GLU A 221 18.09 -0.31 13.70
N ILE A 222 16.85 -0.08 14.13
CA ILE A 222 15.79 0.60 13.36
C ILE A 222 14.92 1.45 14.30
N GLY A 223 14.33 2.52 13.76
CA GLY A 223 13.28 3.28 14.44
C GLY A 223 11.90 2.67 14.25
N THR A 224 10.86 3.51 14.23
CA THR A 224 9.47 3.05 14.05
C THR A 224 9.25 2.43 12.67
N ILE A 225 8.74 1.21 12.64
CA ILE A 225 8.27 0.54 11.42
C ILE A 225 7.00 1.24 10.93
N THR A 226 7.02 1.74 9.70
CA THR A 226 5.91 2.53 9.12
C THR A 226 5.22 1.86 7.95
N ARG A 227 5.87 0.93 7.23
CA ARG A 227 5.28 0.15 6.12
C ARG A 227 5.76 -1.28 6.12
N LEU A 228 4.88 -2.18 5.71
CA LEU A 228 5.19 -3.59 5.47
C LEU A 228 4.61 -4.07 4.14
N ALA A 229 5.36 -4.89 3.42
CA ALA A 229 4.84 -5.61 2.25
C ALA A 229 5.59 -6.92 2.06
N THR A 230 4.89 -7.96 1.63
CA THR A 230 5.50 -9.26 1.29
C THR A 230 5.33 -9.56 -0.19
N ASN A 231 6.19 -10.41 -0.73
CA ASN A 231 5.98 -10.94 -2.08
C ASN A 231 4.88 -12.03 -2.04
N ALA A 232 4.46 -12.49 -3.22
CA ALA A 232 3.30 -13.36 -3.37
C ALA A 232 3.37 -14.65 -2.54
N ILE A 233 4.56 -15.21 -2.32
CA ILE A 233 4.77 -16.42 -1.51
C ILE A 233 5.31 -16.14 -0.10
N SER A 234 5.43 -14.87 0.27
CA SER A 234 5.90 -14.39 1.57
C SER A 234 7.26 -14.94 2.03
N ASN A 235 8.18 -15.19 1.10
CA ASN A 235 9.58 -15.51 1.42
C ASN A 235 10.47 -14.26 1.47
N LEU A 236 9.95 -13.10 1.05
CA LEU A 236 10.60 -11.80 1.15
C LEU A 236 9.68 -10.80 1.85
N LEU A 237 10.24 -10.02 2.77
CA LEU A 237 9.59 -8.92 3.47
C LEU A 237 10.28 -7.61 3.10
N LEU A 238 9.48 -6.61 2.72
CA LEU A 238 9.87 -5.22 2.62
C LEU A 238 9.38 -4.51 3.86
N MET A 239 10.27 -3.72 4.44
CA MET A 239 10.01 -2.94 5.63
C MET A 239 10.54 -1.53 5.40
N VAL A 240 9.74 -0.53 5.79
CA VAL A 240 10.21 0.85 5.92
C VAL A 240 10.20 1.16 7.40
N ALA A 241 11.33 1.61 7.93
CA ALA A 241 11.45 2.07 9.30
C ALA A 241 12.07 3.47 9.30
N GLU A 242 11.73 4.26 10.32
CA GLU A 242 12.42 5.52 10.61
C GLU A 242 13.89 5.24 10.92
N ILE A 243 14.73 6.24 10.67
CA ILE A 243 16.11 6.20 11.14
C ILE A 243 16.06 6.41 12.66
N PRO A 244 16.73 5.55 13.47
CA PRO A 244 16.77 5.74 14.91
C PRO A 244 17.22 7.16 15.28
N ASP A 245 16.55 7.77 16.26
CA ASP A 245 17.06 8.98 16.88
C ASP A 245 18.35 8.61 17.65
N ASN A 246 19.47 9.25 17.31
CA ASN A 246 20.75 9.08 18.02
C ASN A 246 20.71 9.73 19.40
#